data_AF-A0A2V7KFD3-F1
#
_entry.id   AF-A0A2V7KFD3-F1
#
_cell.length_a   1.000
_cell.length_b   1.000
_cell.length_c   1.000
_cell.angle_alpha   90.00
_cell.angle_beta   90.00
_cell.angle_gamma   90.00
#
_symmetry.space_group_name_H-M   'P 1'
#
loop_
_entity.id
_entity.type
_entity.pdbx_description
1 polymer ?
#
loop_
_entity_poly.entity_id
_entity_poly.type
_entity_poly.pdbx_seq_one_letter_code
_entity_poly.pdbx_strand_id
1 'polypeptide(L)'
;MPGTGLPGTRLRLARRGRHLAARDGRAGRRPGGSRRSPGDRHDHRRERRAEPVRGSGGLGERQQSPLSLVWRPRVPNVVSAAPAVAVTAPRRLVDGRDRVTLNTAYVRALESAGLVPLAVPTMLAPDRASAALAAVRGLVLTGGEDVAPDRYGAAPHPRLGDVDPVRDAAELARITAARSRRLPILAICRGIQILNVALGGTLYQDLDSERPGPVLHSDETRHHAVRVEAGSLLEKTLGTRSATVNSRHHQAIRDLAPGLKAVAWADDGVIEGAEPANTNEGWIVAVQWHPEDLTERALFDGFARAVA
;
A
#
# COMPACT_ATOMS: atom_id res chain seq x y z
N MET A 1 -28.98 -55.30 -4.67
CA MET A 1 -28.48 -56.55 -4.03
C MET A 1 -27.97 -57.47 -5.14
N PRO A 2 -26.80 -58.11 -5.03
CA PRO A 2 -25.64 -57.90 -4.14
C PRO A 2 -24.33 -57.66 -4.94
N GLY A 3 -23.32 -56.97 -4.40
CA GLY A 3 -22.18 -57.54 -3.63
C GLY A 3 -20.94 -57.58 -4.55
N THR A 4 -19.70 -57.25 -4.22
CA THR A 4 -18.87 -57.31 -3.00
C THR A 4 -17.55 -56.58 -3.37
N GLY A 5 -16.97 -55.68 -2.58
CA GLY A 5 -16.06 -56.01 -1.47
C GLY A 5 -14.78 -55.15 -1.57
N LEU A 6 -14.47 -54.38 -0.52
CA LEU A 6 -13.15 -53.76 -0.27
C LEU A 6 -12.23 -54.78 0.44
N PRO A 7 -10.90 -54.63 0.33
CA PRO A 7 -10.12 -54.04 1.42
C PRO A 7 -9.01 -53.10 0.87
N GLY A 8 -8.53 -52.03 1.51
CA GLY A 8 -8.13 -51.85 2.89
C GLY A 8 -6.60 -51.64 2.96
N THR A 9 -6.15 -50.64 3.73
CA THR A 9 -4.78 -50.45 4.30
C THR A 9 -3.67 -49.89 3.38
N ARG A 10 -2.76 -48.96 3.73
CA ARG A 10 -2.18 -48.45 5.01
C ARG A 10 -1.70 -46.99 4.89
N LEU A 11 -1.99 -46.18 5.92
CA LEU A 11 -1.19 -45.02 6.31
C LEU A 11 0.24 -45.47 6.68
N ARG A 12 1.26 -44.71 6.27
CA ARG A 12 2.60 -44.73 6.88
C ARG A 12 2.90 -43.37 7.51
N LEU A 13 2.94 -43.35 8.84
CA LEU A 13 3.67 -42.37 9.64
C LEU A 13 5.18 -42.51 9.37
N ALA A 14 5.88 -41.40 9.13
CA ALA A 14 7.33 -41.32 9.28
C ALA A 14 7.66 -40.42 10.49
N ARG A 15 8.59 -40.92 11.30
CA ARG A 15 8.89 -40.54 12.68
C ARG A 15 9.76 -39.27 12.77
N ARG A 16 9.57 -38.57 13.90
CA ARG A 16 10.52 -37.63 14.52
C ARG A 16 11.88 -38.31 14.79
N GLY A 17 12.97 -37.59 14.53
CA GLY A 17 14.30 -37.85 15.08
C GLY A 17 14.90 -36.54 15.62
N ARG A 18 15.31 -36.56 16.90
CA ARG A 18 15.90 -35.44 17.64
C ARG A 18 17.43 -35.46 17.54
N HIS A 19 18.01 -34.27 17.71
CA HIS A 19 19.30 -33.90 18.33
C HIS A 19 20.43 -34.93 18.46
N LEU A 20 21.65 -34.49 18.10
CA LEU A 20 22.82 -34.46 19.00
C LEU A 20 23.90 -33.49 18.46
N ALA A 21 24.69 -32.96 19.39
CA ALA A 21 25.63 -31.86 19.25
C ALA A 21 27.10 -32.31 19.35
N ALA A 22 28.00 -31.32 19.18
CA ALA A 22 29.38 -31.20 19.70
C ALA A 22 30.51 -31.82 18.84
N ARG A 23 31.46 -30.99 18.37
CA ARG A 23 32.83 -30.71 18.92
C ARG A 23 33.88 -31.58 18.18
N ASP A 24 35.14 -31.26 17.90
CA ASP A 24 36.18 -30.24 18.20
C ASP A 24 37.13 -30.27 16.94
N GLY A 25 38.14 -29.44 16.68
CA GLY A 25 38.93 -28.47 17.44
C GLY A 25 39.96 -27.78 16.49
N ARG A 26 40.41 -26.57 16.85
CA ARG A 26 41.82 -26.18 17.21
C ARG A 26 42.83 -26.19 16.04
N ALA A 27 43.80 -25.27 15.89
CA ALA A 27 44.44 -24.19 16.67
C ALA A 27 45.14 -23.26 15.64
N GLY A 28 45.72 -22.07 15.88
CA GLY A 28 46.14 -21.23 17.00
C GLY A 28 46.69 -19.92 16.34
N ARG A 29 47.25 -18.88 16.95
CA ARG A 29 47.73 -18.49 18.28
C ARG A 29 47.70 -16.94 18.32
N ARG A 30 47.45 -16.37 19.50
CA ARG A 30 47.73 -14.96 19.93
C ARG A 30 49.24 -14.83 20.30
N PRO A 31 49.82 -13.75 20.93
CA PRO A 31 49.20 -12.56 21.58
C PRO A 31 49.97 -11.22 21.63
N GLY A 32 49.30 -10.19 22.18
CA GLY A 32 49.84 -9.02 22.90
C GLY A 32 48.67 -8.05 23.15
N GLY A 33 48.13 -7.80 24.36
CA GLY A 33 48.75 -7.32 25.60
C GLY A 33 48.77 -5.78 25.57
N SER A 34 48.01 -4.99 26.33
CA SER A 34 47.80 -5.00 27.78
C SER A 34 46.64 -4.07 28.21
N ARG A 35 46.01 -4.38 29.35
CA ARG A 35 45.02 -3.55 30.08
C ARG A 35 45.73 -2.75 31.19
N ARG A 36 45.22 -1.57 31.54
CA ARG A 36 45.32 -1.01 32.90
C ARG A 36 44.01 -0.30 33.31
N SER A 37 43.67 -0.46 34.58
CA SER A 37 42.50 0.04 35.32
C SER A 37 42.86 1.23 36.25
N PRO A 38 41.89 1.90 36.90
CA PRO A 38 41.99 3.31 37.34
C PRO A 38 42.19 3.52 38.86
N GLY A 39 42.58 4.75 39.22
CA GLY A 39 42.65 5.37 40.56
C GLY A 39 43.47 6.66 40.46
N ASP A 40 43.40 7.71 41.28
CA ASP A 40 42.58 8.08 42.44
C ASP A 40 42.76 9.61 42.65
N ARG A 41 41.96 10.17 43.57
CA ARG A 41 41.68 11.57 43.99
C ARG A 41 42.84 12.57 44.28
N HIS A 42 42.54 13.88 44.17
CA HIS A 42 42.68 14.98 45.19
C HIS A 42 42.56 16.36 44.50
N ASP A 43 41.47 17.14 44.67
CA ASP A 43 41.14 18.16 45.69
C ASP A 43 42.16 19.32 45.87
N HIS A 44 41.77 20.52 45.40
CA HIS A 44 42.14 21.79 46.03
C HIS A 44 41.03 22.84 45.85
N ARG A 45 40.17 22.93 46.87
CA ARG A 45 39.38 24.11 47.23
C ARG A 45 40.26 25.33 47.51
N ARG A 46 39.90 26.50 46.97
CA ARG A 46 40.03 27.79 47.67
C ARG A 46 38.71 28.57 47.57
N GLU A 47 38.04 28.64 48.72
CA GLU A 47 36.87 29.47 48.98
C GLU A 47 37.29 30.94 49.15
N ARG A 48 36.46 31.86 48.66
CA ARG A 48 36.15 33.12 49.35
C ARG A 48 34.62 33.29 49.37
N ARG A 49 34.06 33.27 50.58
CA ARG A 49 32.70 33.69 50.97
C ARG A 49 32.63 35.24 50.90
N ALA A 50 31.52 35.97 50.97
CA ALA A 50 30.17 35.79 51.55
C ALA A 50 29.29 36.98 51.01
N GLU A 51 27.96 37.02 50.88
CA GLU A 51 26.86 36.95 51.86
C GLU A 51 25.49 37.26 51.12
N PRO A 52 24.31 37.19 51.75
CA PRO A 52 23.15 36.43 51.26
C PRO A 52 21.98 37.26 50.70
N VAL A 53 21.10 36.61 49.94
CA VAL A 53 19.70 37.07 49.79
C VAL A 53 18.75 35.89 50.00
N ARG A 54 17.70 36.19 50.77
CA ARG A 54 16.71 35.33 51.42
C ARG A 54 15.75 34.65 50.43
N GLY A 55 15.44 33.37 50.72
CA GLY A 55 14.08 32.88 50.97
C GLY A 55 12.98 32.98 49.92
N SER A 56 12.66 31.82 49.33
CA SER A 56 11.31 31.24 49.12
C SER A 56 10.18 32.06 48.47
N GLY A 57 9.71 31.59 47.30
CA GLY A 57 8.40 31.94 46.77
C GLY A 57 8.02 31.22 45.47
N GLY A 58 7.21 30.15 45.59
CA GLY A 58 6.18 29.71 44.63
C GLY A 58 6.54 29.46 43.17
N LEU A 59 6.51 28.18 42.76
CA LEU A 59 6.21 27.80 41.37
C LEU A 59 4.74 28.14 41.07
N GLY A 60 4.48 29.40 40.70
CA GLY A 60 3.20 29.82 40.15
C GLY A 60 3.02 29.23 38.76
N GLU A 61 1.90 28.53 38.55
CA GLU A 61 1.39 28.11 37.26
C GLU A 61 1.50 29.25 36.25
N ARG A 62 2.36 29.09 35.24
CA ARG A 62 2.28 29.94 34.05
C ARG A 62 1.03 29.51 33.29
N GLN A 63 -0.10 30.17 33.58
CA GLN A 63 -1.25 30.15 32.69
C GLN A 63 -0.78 30.63 31.32
N GLN A 64 -0.81 29.74 30.33
CA GLN A 64 -0.65 30.13 28.94
C GLN A 64 -1.86 30.98 28.57
N SER A 65 -1.64 32.26 28.28
CA SER A 65 -2.68 33.12 27.71
C SER A 65 -3.21 32.48 26.42
N PRO A 66 -4.54 32.36 26.22
CA PRO A 66 -5.06 31.89 24.95
C PRO A 66 -4.68 32.91 23.88
N LEU A 67 -3.91 32.47 22.88
CA LEU A 67 -3.66 33.25 21.68
C LEU A 67 -5.00 33.39 20.93
N SER A 68 -5.77 34.43 21.26
CA SER A 68 -6.90 34.86 20.43
C SER A 68 -6.37 35.62 19.22
N LEU A 69 -5.64 34.92 18.36
CA LEU A 69 -5.33 35.40 17.02
C LEU A 69 -6.52 35.04 16.15
N VAL A 70 -7.44 35.99 15.95
CA VAL A 70 -8.48 35.85 14.93
C VAL A 70 -7.79 35.96 13.58
N TRP A 71 -7.26 34.84 13.11
CA TRP A 71 -6.74 34.72 11.76
C TRP A 71 -7.92 34.76 10.79
N ARG A 72 -8.08 35.88 10.09
CA ARG A 72 -8.97 35.97 8.93
C ARG A 72 -8.12 35.72 7.69
N PRO A 73 -8.11 34.50 7.11
CA PRO A 73 -7.44 34.31 5.84
C PRO A 73 -8.14 35.19 4.80
N ARG A 74 -7.37 36.06 4.13
CA ARG A 74 -7.77 36.61 2.84
C ARG A 74 -7.88 35.42 1.91
N VAL A 75 -9.11 35.01 1.58
CA VAL A 75 -9.35 34.02 0.53
C VAL A 75 -8.95 34.72 -0.78
N PRO A 76 -7.85 34.32 -1.44
CA PRO A 76 -7.55 34.86 -2.75
C PRO A 76 -8.70 34.48 -3.69
N ASN A 77 -8.96 35.33 -4.69
CA ASN A 77 -9.89 35.00 -5.78
C ASN A 77 -9.66 33.55 -6.22
N VAL A 78 -10.73 32.76 -6.19
CA VAL A 78 -10.71 31.34 -6.58
C VAL A 78 -10.30 31.27 -8.04
N VAL A 79 -9.00 31.05 -8.28
CA VAL A 79 -8.51 30.40 -9.49
C VAL A 79 -9.38 29.16 -9.68
N SER A 80 -9.89 28.91 -10.90
CA SER A 80 -10.73 27.73 -11.21
C SER A 80 -10.29 26.54 -10.36
N ALA A 81 -11.13 26.16 -9.39
CA ALA A 81 -10.67 25.34 -8.29
C ALA A 81 -10.20 23.99 -8.83
N ALA A 82 -8.90 23.71 -8.69
CA ALA A 82 -8.28 22.47 -9.13
C ALA A 82 -9.12 21.27 -8.62
N PRO A 83 -9.45 20.28 -9.50
CA PRO A 83 -10.31 19.17 -9.12
C PRO A 83 -9.75 18.39 -7.92
N ALA A 84 -10.54 18.29 -6.86
CA ALA A 84 -10.19 17.45 -5.71
C ALA A 84 -10.50 15.98 -6.03
N VAL A 85 -9.58 15.08 -5.67
CA VAL A 85 -9.72 13.64 -5.86
C VAL A 85 -9.48 12.91 -4.54
N ALA A 86 -10.26 11.87 -4.26
CA ALA A 86 -10.05 11.03 -3.08
C ALA A 86 -8.91 10.04 -3.35
N VAL A 87 -7.98 9.91 -2.41
CA VAL A 87 -6.87 8.96 -2.47
C VAL A 87 -6.91 8.06 -1.24
N THR A 88 -7.01 6.74 -1.42
CA THR A 88 -7.10 5.85 -0.26
C THR A 88 -5.79 5.84 0.53
N ALA A 89 -5.89 6.08 1.84
CA ALA A 89 -4.75 6.17 2.73
C ALA A 89 -4.84 5.07 3.81
N PRO A 90 -4.01 4.01 3.73
CA PRO A 90 -4.05 2.92 4.68
C PRO A 90 -3.62 3.34 6.09
N ARG A 91 -4.09 2.56 7.07
CA ARG A 91 -3.57 2.62 8.43
C ARG A 91 -2.28 1.80 8.51
N ARG A 92 -1.25 2.35 9.15
CA ARG A 92 0.02 1.67 9.43
C ARG A 92 0.41 1.89 10.88
N LEU A 93 1.02 0.88 11.49
CA LEU A 93 1.61 1.00 12.81
C LEU A 93 3.02 1.59 12.66
N VAL A 94 3.22 2.82 13.15
CA VAL A 94 4.52 3.52 13.10
C VAL A 94 4.90 3.88 14.53
N ASP A 95 6.04 3.38 15.00
CA ASP A 95 6.53 3.56 16.37
C ASP A 95 5.47 3.21 17.43
N GLY A 96 4.77 2.08 17.22
CA GLY A 96 3.72 1.58 18.12
C GLY A 96 2.43 2.40 18.12
N ARG A 97 2.23 3.31 17.16
CA ARG A 97 1.01 4.12 17.03
C ARG A 97 0.37 3.94 15.67
N ASP A 98 -0.95 3.85 15.65
CA ASP A 98 -1.72 3.86 14.41
C ASP A 98 -1.61 5.22 13.72
N ARG A 99 -1.21 5.20 12.45
CA ARG A 99 -1.10 6.37 11.58
C ARG A 99 -1.87 6.11 10.30
N VAL A 100 -2.58 7.13 9.81
CA VAL A 100 -3.05 7.14 8.43
C VAL A 100 -1.89 7.65 7.58
N THR A 101 -1.44 6.84 6.63
CA THR A 101 -0.26 7.13 5.81
C THR A 101 -0.61 7.11 4.33
N LEU A 102 0.00 8.02 3.56
CA LEU A 102 -0.07 8.02 2.10
C LEU A 102 1.34 8.21 1.56
N ASN A 103 1.76 7.37 0.61
CA ASN A 103 3.05 7.55 -0.05
C ASN A 103 3.07 8.91 -0.77
N THR A 104 4.12 9.69 -0.51
CA THR A 104 4.26 11.04 -1.10
C THR A 104 4.38 10.99 -2.63
N ALA A 105 4.77 9.85 -3.21
CA ALA A 105 4.77 9.64 -4.65
C ALA A 105 3.37 9.85 -5.27
N TYR A 106 2.31 9.30 -4.68
CA TYR A 106 0.93 9.56 -5.14
C TYR A 106 0.56 11.03 -5.07
N VAL A 107 0.93 11.71 -3.98
CA VAL A 107 0.64 13.14 -3.78
C VAL A 107 1.31 13.97 -4.87
N ARG A 108 2.61 13.74 -5.11
CA ARG A 108 3.40 14.47 -6.12
C ARG A 108 2.90 14.21 -7.53
N ALA A 109 2.57 12.96 -7.86
CA ALA A 109 2.07 12.60 -9.17
C ALA A 109 0.73 13.28 -9.49
N LEU A 110 -0.20 13.28 -8.52
CA LEU A 110 -1.51 13.94 -8.65
C LEU A 110 -1.38 15.47 -8.70
N GLU A 111 -0.55 16.07 -7.84
CA GLU A 111 -0.28 17.50 -7.85
C GLU A 111 0.33 17.96 -9.19
N SER A 112 1.28 17.19 -9.73
CA SER A 112 1.90 17.48 -11.02
C SER A 112 0.91 17.42 -12.19
N ALA A 113 -0.16 16.64 -12.06
CA ALA A 113 -1.27 16.58 -13.01
C ALA A 113 -2.33 17.67 -12.79
N GLY A 114 -2.12 18.60 -11.85
CA GLY A 114 -3.02 19.71 -11.55
C GLY A 114 -4.22 19.33 -10.65
N LEU A 115 -4.12 18.22 -9.93
CA LEU A 115 -5.18 17.73 -9.03
C LEU A 115 -4.88 18.03 -7.56
N VAL A 116 -5.93 18.12 -6.74
CA VAL A 116 -5.81 18.25 -5.28
C VAL A 116 -6.09 16.89 -4.63
N PRO A 117 -5.04 16.15 -4.19
CA PRO A 117 -5.23 14.87 -3.52
C PRO A 117 -5.77 15.05 -2.10
N LEU A 118 -6.94 14.47 -1.81
CA LEU A 118 -7.49 14.37 -0.47
C LEU A 118 -7.30 12.96 0.06
N ALA A 119 -6.41 12.80 1.03
CA ALA A 119 -6.18 11.51 1.69
C ALA A 119 -7.44 11.07 2.46
N VAL A 120 -7.96 9.91 2.12
CA VAL A 120 -9.16 9.33 2.75
C VAL A 120 -8.76 8.10 3.56
N PRO A 121 -8.87 8.14 4.90
CA PRO A 121 -8.52 7.01 5.75
C PRO A 121 -9.35 5.75 5.41
N THR A 122 -8.68 4.62 5.26
CA THR A 122 -9.36 3.35 4.95
C THR A 122 -10.06 2.72 6.16
N MET A 123 -9.89 3.27 7.36
CA MET A 123 -10.56 2.85 8.60
C MET A 123 -11.94 3.48 8.83
N LEU A 124 -12.38 4.40 7.96
CA LEU A 124 -13.71 5.00 8.08
C LEU A 124 -14.80 3.96 7.80
N ALA A 125 -15.89 4.04 8.58
CA ALA A 125 -17.08 3.25 8.34
C ALA A 125 -17.60 3.46 6.89
N PRO A 126 -18.17 2.42 6.24
CA PRO A 126 -18.57 2.48 4.82
C PRO A 126 -19.48 3.65 4.43
N ASP A 127 -20.40 4.06 5.31
CA ASP A 127 -21.30 5.20 5.13
C ASP A 127 -20.53 6.53 5.08
N ARG A 128 -19.60 6.73 6.02
CA ARG A 128 -18.74 7.92 6.10
C ARG A 128 -17.72 7.97 4.97
N ALA A 129 -17.19 6.81 4.60
CA ALA A 129 -16.32 6.66 3.44
C ALA A 129 -17.00 7.12 2.14
N SER A 130 -18.29 6.80 1.97
CA SER A 130 -19.10 7.20 0.81
C SER A 130 -19.47 8.69 0.80
N ALA A 131 -19.59 9.30 1.98
CA ALA A 131 -19.81 10.74 2.11
C ALA A 131 -18.60 11.56 1.63
N ALA A 132 -17.36 11.09 1.90
CA ALA A 132 -16.14 11.73 1.39
C ALA A 132 -16.13 11.83 -0.15
N LEU A 133 -16.71 10.84 -0.83
CA LEU A 133 -16.82 10.84 -2.29
C LEU A 133 -17.79 11.92 -2.83
N ALA A 134 -18.59 12.56 -1.98
CA ALA A 134 -19.51 13.62 -2.42
C ALA A 134 -18.78 14.96 -2.66
N ALA A 135 -17.57 15.11 -2.13
CA ALA A 135 -16.77 16.34 -2.21
C ALA A 135 -15.63 16.26 -3.23
N VAL A 136 -15.51 15.16 -3.98
CA VAL A 136 -14.40 14.89 -4.90
C VAL A 136 -14.91 14.50 -6.28
N ARG A 137 -14.06 14.66 -7.30
CA ARG A 137 -14.36 14.36 -8.70
C ARG A 137 -13.77 13.04 -9.20
N GLY A 138 -13.01 12.33 -8.38
CA GLY A 138 -12.42 11.05 -8.76
C GLY A 138 -11.92 10.26 -7.55
N LEU A 139 -11.62 8.99 -7.76
CA LEU A 139 -11.10 8.06 -6.77
C LEU A 139 -9.78 7.44 -7.24
N VAL A 140 -8.77 7.48 -6.38
CA VAL A 140 -7.50 6.78 -6.55
C VAL A 140 -7.40 5.69 -5.48
N LEU A 141 -7.32 4.43 -5.91
CA LEU A 141 -7.05 3.28 -5.05
C LEU A 141 -5.55 3.01 -5.06
N THR A 142 -4.91 3.14 -3.90
CA THR A 142 -3.47 2.99 -3.75
C THR A 142 -3.04 1.53 -3.58
N GLY A 143 -1.75 1.28 -3.80
CA GLY A 143 -1.12 -0.01 -3.49
C GLY A 143 -1.13 -0.32 -1.98
N GLY A 144 -0.63 -1.49 -1.62
CA GLY A 144 -0.50 -1.90 -0.22
C GLY A 144 -0.43 -3.40 -0.03
N GLU A 145 -0.84 -3.81 1.16
CA GLU A 145 -0.94 -5.19 1.62
C GLU A 145 -2.00 -5.99 0.86
N ASP A 146 -2.02 -7.31 1.07
CA ASP A 146 -2.84 -8.26 0.31
C ASP A 146 -4.36 -8.02 0.51
N VAL A 147 -5.15 -8.49 -0.45
CA VAL A 147 -6.62 -8.55 -0.30
C VAL A 147 -7.00 -9.82 0.43
N ALA A 148 -7.86 -9.70 1.45
CA ALA A 148 -8.29 -10.84 2.25
C ALA A 148 -9.01 -11.90 1.37
N PRO A 149 -8.60 -13.19 1.42
CA PRO A 149 -9.13 -14.24 0.53
C PRO A 149 -10.62 -14.53 0.67
N ASP A 150 -11.18 -14.29 1.85
CA ASP A 150 -12.61 -14.41 2.13
C ASP A 150 -13.46 -13.46 1.25
N ARG A 151 -12.89 -12.34 0.79
CA ARG A 151 -13.55 -11.37 -0.10
C ARG A 151 -13.85 -11.93 -1.49
N TYR A 152 -13.14 -12.97 -1.91
CA TYR A 152 -13.35 -13.64 -3.19
C TYR A 152 -13.54 -15.16 -3.04
N GLY A 153 -14.02 -15.60 -1.86
CA GLY A 153 -14.44 -16.97 -1.62
C GLY A 153 -13.32 -18.01 -1.57
N ALA A 154 -12.08 -17.59 -1.25
CA ALA A 154 -10.92 -18.47 -1.18
C ALA A 154 -10.47 -18.72 0.27
N ALA A 155 -9.84 -19.88 0.50
CA ALA A 155 -9.11 -20.16 1.74
C ALA A 155 -7.72 -19.47 1.70
N PRO A 156 -7.17 -19.08 2.86
CA PRO A 156 -5.86 -18.44 2.91
C PRO A 156 -4.75 -19.39 2.46
N HIS A 157 -3.92 -18.91 1.54
CA HIS A 157 -2.73 -19.59 1.06
C HIS A 157 -1.60 -19.48 2.10
N PRO A 158 -0.71 -20.49 2.27
CA PRO A 158 0.38 -20.43 3.24
C PRO A 158 1.38 -19.28 3.05
N ARG A 159 1.39 -18.65 1.87
CA ARG A 159 2.25 -17.49 1.54
C ARG A 159 1.48 -16.17 1.43
N LEU A 160 0.22 -16.15 1.87
CA LEU A 160 -0.53 -14.89 2.01
C LEU A 160 0.25 -13.92 2.89
N GLY A 161 0.39 -12.68 2.42
CA GLY A 161 0.99 -11.59 3.18
C GLY A 161 0.04 -11.04 4.25
N ASP A 162 0.38 -9.88 4.79
CA ASP A 162 -0.51 -9.15 5.69
C ASP A 162 -1.80 -8.76 4.96
N VAL A 163 -2.93 -8.81 5.66
CA VAL A 163 -4.23 -8.38 5.15
C VAL A 163 -4.84 -7.36 6.10
N ASP A 164 -5.61 -6.40 5.56
CA ASP A 164 -6.42 -5.47 6.35
C ASP A 164 -7.90 -5.59 5.92
N PRO A 165 -8.69 -6.46 6.60
CA PRO A 165 -10.10 -6.64 6.28
C PRO A 165 -10.96 -5.38 6.46
N VAL A 166 -10.52 -4.43 7.30
CA VAL A 166 -11.20 -3.14 7.50
C VAL A 166 -10.98 -2.26 6.28
N ARG A 167 -9.75 -2.17 5.78
CA ARG A 167 -9.46 -1.50 4.51
C ARG A 167 -10.26 -2.13 3.38
N ASP A 168 -10.28 -3.45 3.27
CA ASP A 168 -11.04 -4.14 2.22
C ASP A 168 -12.51 -3.74 2.23
N ALA A 169 -13.18 -3.81 3.39
CA ALA A 169 -14.58 -3.41 3.50
C ALA A 169 -14.79 -1.95 3.04
N ALA A 170 -13.90 -1.06 3.43
CA ALA A 170 -14.02 0.35 3.14
C ALA A 170 -13.69 0.70 1.67
N GLU A 171 -12.74 0.01 1.03
CA GLU A 171 -12.43 0.17 -0.39
C GLU A 171 -13.53 -0.44 -1.27
N LEU A 172 -14.06 -1.62 -0.94
CA LEU A 172 -15.21 -2.23 -1.63
C LEU A 172 -16.44 -1.30 -1.63
N ALA A 173 -16.74 -0.70 -0.48
CA ALA A 173 -17.82 0.28 -0.37
C ALA A 173 -17.57 1.53 -1.22
N ARG A 174 -16.34 2.05 -1.24
CA ARG A 174 -15.96 3.21 -2.06
C ARG A 174 -16.02 2.93 -3.55
N ILE A 175 -15.58 1.76 -3.99
CA ILE A 175 -15.67 1.33 -5.40
C ILE A 175 -17.13 1.32 -5.82
N THR A 176 -17.99 0.71 -5.01
CA THR A 176 -19.44 0.66 -5.26
C THR A 176 -20.04 2.08 -5.36
N ALA A 177 -19.71 2.95 -4.40
CA ALA A 177 -20.20 4.32 -4.38
C ALA A 177 -19.65 5.17 -5.55
N ALA A 178 -18.37 5.07 -5.87
CA ALA A 178 -17.74 5.80 -6.98
C ALA A 178 -18.35 5.39 -8.32
N ARG A 179 -18.54 4.08 -8.55
CA ARG A 179 -19.19 3.57 -9.77
C ARG A 179 -20.64 4.02 -9.89
N SER A 180 -21.42 3.99 -8.80
CA SER A 180 -22.81 4.48 -8.81
C SER A 180 -22.93 5.95 -9.23
N ARG A 181 -21.89 6.73 -8.99
CA ARG A 181 -21.78 8.16 -9.35
C ARG A 181 -21.01 8.39 -10.65
N ARG A 182 -20.52 7.34 -11.30
CA ARG A 182 -19.66 7.39 -12.50
C ARG A 182 -18.42 8.27 -12.30
N LEU A 183 -17.87 8.30 -11.08
CA LEU A 183 -16.61 8.98 -10.84
C LEU A 183 -15.49 8.25 -11.57
N PRO A 184 -14.55 8.97 -12.21
CA PRO A 184 -13.30 8.39 -12.67
C PRO A 184 -12.58 7.62 -11.55
N ILE A 185 -12.03 6.45 -11.87
CA ILE A 185 -11.26 5.61 -10.94
C ILE A 185 -9.89 5.29 -11.54
N LEU A 186 -8.82 5.61 -10.80
CA LEU A 186 -7.47 5.12 -11.07
C LEU A 186 -7.08 4.12 -9.98
N ALA A 187 -6.80 2.88 -10.36
CA ALA A 187 -6.57 1.79 -9.42
C ALA A 187 -5.18 1.17 -9.61
N ILE A 188 -4.33 1.23 -8.59
CA ILE A 188 -2.88 0.97 -8.72
C ILE A 188 -2.45 -0.20 -7.82
N CYS A 189 -1.79 -1.20 -8.38
CA CYS A 189 -1.28 -2.41 -7.71
C CYS A 189 -2.36 -3.14 -6.89
N ARG A 190 -2.38 -2.99 -5.57
CA ARG A 190 -3.50 -3.48 -4.76
C ARG A 190 -4.85 -2.94 -5.25
N GLY A 191 -4.87 -1.70 -5.74
CA GLY A 191 -6.04 -1.05 -6.30
C GLY A 191 -6.71 -1.86 -7.43
N ILE A 192 -5.95 -2.36 -8.41
CA ILE A 192 -6.51 -3.19 -9.49
C ILE A 192 -7.07 -4.50 -8.93
N GLN A 193 -6.42 -5.07 -7.93
CA GLN A 193 -6.84 -6.32 -7.29
C GLN A 193 -8.15 -6.16 -6.52
N ILE A 194 -8.27 -5.14 -5.66
CA ILE A 194 -9.50 -4.90 -4.91
C ILE A 194 -10.64 -4.43 -5.81
N LEU A 195 -10.36 -3.72 -6.91
CA LEU A 195 -11.34 -3.43 -7.95
C LEU A 195 -11.85 -4.70 -8.60
N ASN A 196 -10.97 -5.62 -8.99
CA ASN A 196 -11.36 -6.92 -9.56
C ASN A 196 -12.25 -7.71 -8.60
N VAL A 197 -11.85 -7.80 -7.33
CA VAL A 197 -12.63 -8.48 -6.28
C VAL A 197 -13.99 -7.82 -6.05
N ALA A 198 -14.06 -6.48 -6.04
CA ALA A 198 -15.32 -5.74 -5.92
C ALA A 198 -16.32 -6.06 -7.03
N LEU A 199 -15.83 -6.49 -8.19
CA LEU A 199 -16.62 -6.80 -9.38
C LEU A 199 -16.83 -8.31 -9.57
N GLY A 200 -16.43 -9.12 -8.59
CA GLY A 200 -16.66 -10.57 -8.58
C GLY A 200 -15.56 -11.41 -9.22
N GLY A 201 -14.37 -10.83 -9.45
CA GLY A 201 -13.17 -11.58 -9.84
C GLY A 201 -12.42 -12.15 -8.64
N THR A 202 -11.32 -12.85 -8.91
CA THR A 202 -10.49 -13.49 -7.88
C THR A 202 -9.00 -13.20 -8.11
N LEU A 203 -8.17 -13.58 -7.13
CA LEU A 203 -6.73 -13.35 -7.17
C LEU A 203 -5.94 -14.66 -7.05
N TYR A 204 -4.75 -14.67 -7.64
CA TYR A 204 -3.65 -15.48 -7.15
C TYR A 204 -3.15 -14.84 -5.85
N GLN A 205 -3.05 -15.63 -4.79
CA GLN A 205 -2.51 -15.20 -3.50
C GLN A 205 -0.98 -15.20 -3.48
N ASP A 206 -0.35 -16.03 -4.31
CA ASP A 206 1.09 -16.04 -4.51
C ASP A 206 1.43 -16.58 -5.92
N LEU A 207 1.93 -15.70 -6.78
CA LEU A 207 2.29 -16.02 -8.17
C LEU A 207 3.34 -17.14 -8.25
N ASP A 208 4.36 -17.12 -7.41
CA ASP A 208 5.47 -18.07 -7.47
C ASP A 208 5.03 -19.53 -7.24
N SER A 209 3.94 -19.77 -6.50
CA SER A 209 3.37 -21.11 -6.28
C SER A 209 2.25 -21.45 -7.24
N GLU A 210 1.32 -20.52 -7.43
CA GLU A 210 0.07 -20.83 -8.11
C GLU A 210 0.19 -20.65 -9.63
N ARG A 211 1.12 -19.81 -10.08
CA ARG A 211 1.35 -19.49 -11.48
C ARG A 211 2.83 -19.19 -11.77
N PRO A 212 3.73 -20.18 -11.59
CA PRO A 212 5.15 -19.96 -11.82
C PRO A 212 5.41 -19.51 -13.26
N GLY A 213 6.21 -18.46 -13.42
CA GLY A 213 6.53 -17.84 -14.69
C GLY A 213 7.96 -17.30 -14.73
N PRO A 214 8.48 -16.94 -15.92
CA PRO A 214 9.83 -16.40 -16.07
C PRO A 214 9.99 -14.96 -15.56
N VAL A 215 8.90 -14.25 -15.30
CA VAL A 215 8.91 -12.87 -14.79
C VAL A 215 8.84 -12.89 -13.27
N LEU A 216 9.77 -12.20 -12.62
CA LEU A 216 9.82 -12.04 -11.17
C LEU A 216 9.11 -10.75 -10.77
N HIS A 217 7.84 -10.86 -10.38
CA HIS A 217 6.96 -9.72 -10.06
C HIS A 217 7.15 -9.17 -8.63
N SER A 218 7.68 -9.98 -7.72
CA SER A 218 7.87 -9.60 -6.31
C SER A 218 9.18 -8.83 -6.04
N ASP A 219 10.06 -8.70 -7.04
CA ASP A 219 11.36 -8.04 -6.92
C ASP A 219 11.26 -6.54 -7.23
N GLU A 220 11.26 -5.72 -6.20
CA GLU A 220 11.13 -4.26 -6.29
C GLU A 220 12.24 -3.57 -7.12
N THR A 221 13.35 -4.25 -7.39
CA THR A 221 14.45 -3.73 -8.20
C THR A 221 14.25 -3.95 -9.70
N ARG A 222 13.25 -4.75 -10.08
CA ARG A 222 13.05 -5.18 -11.45
C ARG A 222 12.00 -4.35 -12.17
N HIS A 223 12.26 -4.25 -13.47
CA HIS A 223 11.29 -3.81 -14.45
C HIS A 223 11.03 -4.95 -15.44
N HIS A 224 9.81 -5.02 -15.95
CA HIS A 224 9.47 -5.93 -17.04
C HIS A 224 8.67 -5.22 -18.12
N ALA A 225 8.64 -5.83 -19.30
CA ALA A 225 7.81 -5.36 -20.40
C ALA A 225 6.34 -5.65 -20.11
N VAL A 226 5.49 -4.76 -20.61
CA VAL A 226 4.04 -4.90 -20.61
C VAL A 226 3.53 -4.57 -22.01
N ARG A 227 2.81 -5.50 -22.60
CA ARG A 227 2.06 -5.29 -23.84
C ARG A 227 0.69 -4.73 -23.51
N VAL A 228 0.30 -3.65 -24.18
CA VAL A 228 -1.00 -2.98 -24.01
C VAL A 228 -1.87 -3.21 -25.25
N GLU A 229 -3.15 -3.51 -25.01
CA GLU A 229 -4.14 -3.83 -26.04
C GLU A 229 -4.46 -2.60 -26.90
N ALA A 230 -4.45 -2.77 -28.22
CA ALA A 230 -4.71 -1.69 -29.16
C ALA A 230 -6.14 -1.15 -29.02
N GLY A 231 -6.30 0.17 -29.01
CA GLY A 231 -7.61 0.81 -28.92
C GLY A 231 -8.27 0.79 -27.52
N SER A 232 -7.60 0.18 -26.53
CA SER A 232 -7.98 0.27 -25.12
C SER A 232 -7.93 1.71 -24.61
N LEU A 233 -8.68 2.00 -23.55
CA LEU A 233 -8.56 3.27 -22.84
C LEU A 233 -7.15 3.44 -22.27
N LEU A 234 -6.54 2.35 -21.80
CA LEU A 234 -5.16 2.35 -21.32
C LEU A 234 -4.16 2.76 -22.42
N GLU A 235 -4.24 2.19 -23.63
CA GLU A 235 -3.38 2.58 -24.75
C GLU A 235 -3.58 4.06 -25.12
N LYS A 236 -4.83 4.51 -25.22
CA LYS A 236 -5.14 5.94 -25.49
C LYS A 236 -4.61 6.87 -24.41
N THR A 237 -4.55 6.40 -23.17
CA THR A 237 -4.04 7.16 -22.04
C THR A 237 -2.52 7.23 -22.08
N LEU A 238 -1.85 6.10 -22.28
CA LEU A 238 -0.38 5.99 -22.31
C LEU A 238 0.24 6.50 -23.61
N GLY A 239 -0.50 6.48 -24.71
CA GLY A 239 0.01 6.79 -26.05
C GLY A 239 0.94 5.70 -26.63
N THR A 240 0.97 4.51 -26.04
CA THR A 240 1.84 3.41 -26.47
C THR A 240 1.16 2.05 -26.29
N ARG A 241 1.63 1.06 -27.04
CA ARG A 241 1.24 -0.36 -26.97
C ARG A 241 2.24 -1.23 -26.23
N SER A 242 3.35 -0.66 -25.80
CA SER A 242 4.39 -1.34 -25.04
C SER A 242 5.03 -0.36 -24.06
N ALA A 243 5.28 -0.83 -22.85
CA ALA A 243 5.94 -0.07 -21.79
C ALA A 243 6.85 -0.99 -20.97
N THR A 244 7.90 -0.41 -20.38
CA THR A 244 8.69 -1.05 -19.33
C THR A 244 8.26 -0.46 -17.99
N VAL A 245 7.77 -1.30 -17.09
CA VAL A 245 7.16 -0.88 -15.82
C VAL A 245 7.90 -1.46 -14.64
N ASN A 246 7.81 -0.83 -13.46
CA ASN A 246 8.31 -1.40 -12.20
C ASN A 246 7.38 -2.52 -11.72
N SER A 247 7.87 -3.43 -10.88
CA SER A 247 7.04 -4.48 -10.29
C SER A 247 7.37 -4.69 -8.83
N ARG A 248 6.32 -4.82 -8.00
CA ARG A 248 6.43 -5.09 -6.56
C ARG A 248 5.14 -5.72 -6.04
N HIS A 249 4.77 -6.85 -6.62
CA HIS A 249 3.59 -7.59 -6.21
C HIS A 249 3.81 -9.11 -6.32
N HIS A 250 3.29 -9.82 -5.34
CA HIS A 250 3.23 -11.30 -5.36
C HIS A 250 1.81 -11.83 -5.59
N GLN A 251 0.79 -10.97 -5.41
CA GLN A 251 -0.60 -11.23 -5.82
C GLN A 251 -0.84 -10.68 -7.21
N ALA A 252 -1.80 -11.27 -7.93
CA ALA A 252 -2.29 -10.76 -9.20
C ALA A 252 -3.71 -11.25 -9.48
N ILE A 253 -4.37 -10.69 -10.49
CA ILE A 253 -5.67 -11.21 -10.95
C ILE A 253 -5.51 -12.64 -11.46
N ARG A 254 -6.37 -13.55 -10.94
CA ARG A 254 -6.54 -14.91 -11.48
C ARG A 254 -7.71 -14.95 -12.44
N ASP A 255 -8.90 -14.80 -11.89
CA ASP A 255 -10.14 -14.74 -12.66
C ASP A 255 -10.56 -13.27 -12.75
N LEU A 256 -10.55 -12.73 -13.97
CA LEU A 256 -10.96 -11.35 -14.22
C LEU A 256 -12.48 -11.24 -14.04
N ALA A 257 -12.92 -10.19 -13.34
CA ALA A 257 -14.32 -9.91 -13.11
C ALA A 257 -15.11 -9.74 -14.42
N PRO A 258 -16.38 -10.22 -14.51
CA PRO A 258 -17.18 -10.16 -15.73
C PRO A 258 -17.40 -8.74 -16.31
N GLY A 259 -17.33 -7.71 -15.47
CA GLY A 259 -17.49 -6.31 -15.88
C GLY A 259 -16.21 -5.64 -16.40
N LEU A 260 -15.07 -6.34 -16.35
CA LEU A 260 -13.77 -5.84 -16.77
C LEU A 260 -13.29 -6.59 -18.02
N LYS A 261 -12.37 -5.94 -18.74
CA LYS A 261 -11.54 -6.57 -19.77
C LYS A 261 -10.06 -6.34 -19.42
N ALA A 262 -9.24 -7.36 -19.59
CA ALA A 262 -7.80 -7.23 -19.50
C ALA A 262 -7.30 -6.49 -20.74
N VAL A 263 -6.42 -5.53 -20.54
CA VAL A 263 -5.90 -4.65 -21.61
C VAL A 263 -4.40 -4.44 -21.51
N ALA A 264 -3.74 -5.05 -20.53
CA ALA A 264 -2.30 -5.12 -20.49
C ALA A 264 -1.82 -6.42 -19.84
N TRP A 265 -0.71 -6.96 -20.34
CA TRP A 265 -0.13 -8.21 -19.86
C TRP A 265 1.40 -8.14 -19.83
N ALA A 266 1.99 -8.79 -18.83
CA ALA A 266 3.40 -9.14 -18.84
C ALA A 266 3.67 -10.29 -19.84
N ASP A 267 4.94 -10.54 -20.15
CA ASP A 267 5.35 -11.58 -21.11
C ASP A 267 4.97 -13.00 -20.69
N ASP A 268 4.81 -13.24 -19.39
CA ASP A 268 4.33 -14.51 -18.85
C ASP A 268 2.79 -14.64 -18.89
N GLY A 269 2.07 -13.61 -19.34
CA GLY A 269 0.61 -13.56 -19.42
C GLY A 269 -0.11 -13.13 -18.14
N VAL A 270 0.60 -12.70 -17.09
CA VAL A 270 -0.04 -12.06 -15.92
C VAL A 270 -0.74 -10.77 -16.38
N ILE A 271 -1.96 -10.55 -15.87
CA ILE A 271 -2.74 -9.35 -16.17
C ILE A 271 -2.12 -8.16 -15.44
N GLU A 272 -1.68 -7.18 -16.21
CA GLU A 272 -1.03 -5.96 -15.73
C GLU A 272 -1.94 -4.73 -15.81
N GLY A 273 -3.02 -4.82 -16.58
CA GLY A 273 -3.98 -3.73 -16.67
C GLY A 273 -5.37 -4.20 -17.06
N ALA A 274 -6.36 -3.52 -16.49
CA ALA A 274 -7.77 -3.78 -16.72
C ALA A 274 -8.55 -2.47 -16.83
N GLU A 275 -9.62 -2.50 -17.60
CA GLU A 275 -10.57 -1.40 -17.75
C GLU A 275 -11.99 -1.97 -17.93
N PRO A 276 -13.06 -1.17 -17.83
CA PRO A 276 -14.43 -1.66 -18.03
C PRO A 276 -14.63 -2.28 -19.40
N ALA A 277 -15.34 -3.40 -19.44
CA ALA A 277 -15.76 -4.00 -20.71
C ALA A 277 -16.76 -3.11 -21.46
N ASN A 278 -17.59 -2.36 -20.72
CA ASN A 278 -18.55 -1.40 -21.25
C ASN A 278 -18.05 0.04 -21.07
N THR A 279 -17.91 0.78 -22.17
CA THR A 279 -17.44 2.17 -22.16
C THR A 279 -18.37 3.13 -21.42
N ASN A 280 -19.63 2.76 -21.21
CA ASN A 280 -20.58 3.58 -20.46
C ASN A 280 -20.29 3.59 -18.94
N GLU A 281 -19.40 2.75 -18.41
CA GLU A 281 -19.05 2.69 -16.98
C GLU A 281 -18.23 3.89 -16.48
N GLY A 282 -17.86 4.82 -17.38
CA GLY A 282 -17.01 5.95 -17.07
C GLY A 282 -15.52 5.62 -17.23
N TRP A 283 -14.67 6.57 -16.84
CA TRP A 283 -13.22 6.40 -16.95
C TRP A 283 -12.71 5.56 -15.78
N ILE A 284 -12.37 4.31 -16.03
CA ILE A 284 -11.73 3.45 -15.02
C ILE A 284 -10.51 2.81 -15.67
N VAL A 285 -9.34 3.10 -15.11
CA VAL A 285 -8.08 2.50 -15.53
C VAL A 285 -7.44 1.87 -14.30
N ALA A 286 -7.12 0.59 -14.40
CA ALA A 286 -6.50 -0.18 -13.35
C ALA A 286 -5.19 -0.78 -13.87
N VAL A 287 -4.11 -0.64 -13.10
CA VAL A 287 -2.77 -1.11 -13.45
C VAL A 287 -2.12 -1.80 -12.26
N GLN A 288 -1.31 -2.83 -12.51
CA GLN A 288 -0.69 -3.65 -11.47
C GLN A 288 0.67 -3.11 -11.02
N TRP A 289 1.37 -2.37 -11.88
CA TRP A 289 2.60 -1.65 -11.53
C TRP A 289 2.34 -0.36 -10.75
N HIS A 290 3.41 0.37 -10.40
CA HIS A 290 3.39 1.58 -9.58
C HIS A 290 3.80 2.82 -10.38
N PRO A 291 2.89 3.41 -11.17
CA PRO A 291 3.19 4.58 -11.99
C PRO A 291 3.55 5.82 -11.16
N GLU A 292 3.14 5.88 -9.88
CA GLU A 292 3.49 7.00 -9.00
C GLU A 292 5.00 7.09 -8.72
N ASP A 293 5.73 5.98 -8.84
CA ASP A 293 7.17 5.90 -8.62
C ASP A 293 7.96 6.05 -9.94
N LEU A 294 7.28 6.25 -11.07
CA LEU A 294 7.90 6.44 -12.38
C LEU A 294 7.94 7.94 -12.74
N THR A 295 8.82 8.28 -13.69
CA THR A 295 8.89 9.65 -14.24
C THR A 295 7.77 9.94 -15.25
N GLU A 296 7.12 8.89 -15.74
CA GLU A 296 5.97 8.94 -16.64
C GLU A 296 4.75 9.59 -15.93
N ARG A 297 3.97 10.42 -16.65
CA ARG A 297 2.78 11.11 -16.11
C ARG A 297 1.45 10.84 -16.83
N ALA A 298 1.45 10.24 -18.00
CA ALA A 298 0.31 10.00 -18.88
C ALA A 298 -0.90 9.36 -18.17
N LEU A 299 -0.69 8.43 -17.22
CA LEU A 299 -1.80 7.88 -16.42
C LEU A 299 -2.47 8.93 -15.53
N PHE A 300 -1.67 9.75 -14.84
CA PHE A 300 -2.18 10.81 -13.97
C PHE A 300 -2.77 11.97 -14.79
N ASP A 301 -2.16 12.33 -15.92
CA ASP A 301 -2.68 13.33 -16.86
C ASP A 301 -4.00 12.85 -17.51
N GLY A 302 -4.10 11.56 -17.83
CA GLY A 302 -5.33 10.92 -18.33
C GLY A 302 -6.44 10.94 -17.29
N PHE A 303 -6.12 10.60 -16.05
CA PHE A 303 -7.05 10.71 -14.93
C PHE A 303 -7.48 12.16 -14.71
N ALA A 304 -6.55 13.12 -14.77
CA ALA A 304 -6.84 14.54 -14.64
C ALA A 304 -7.81 15.06 -15.71
N ARG A 305 -7.64 14.63 -16.96
CA ARG A 305 -8.60 14.92 -18.05
C ARG A 305 -9.98 14.30 -17.81
N ALA A 306 -10.04 13.13 -17.18
CA ALA A 306 -11.29 12.46 -16.90
C ALA A 306 -12.11 13.10 -15.76
N VAL A 307 -11.44 13.77 -14.81
CA VAL A 307 -12.08 14.44 -13.66
C VAL A 307 -12.42 15.91 -13.93
N ALA A 308 -11.98 16.47 -15.05
CA ALA A 308 -12.22 17.86 -15.48
C ALA A 308 -13.64 18.03 -16.05
#